data_AF-A0A848T1N7-F1
#
_entry.id   AF-A0A848T1N7-F1
#
_cell.length_a   1.000
_cell.length_b   1.000
_cell.length_c   1.000
_cell.angle_alpha   90.00
_cell.angle_beta   90.00
_cell.angle_gamma   90.00
#
_symmetry.space_group_name_H-M   'P 1'
#
loop_
_entity.id
_entity.type
_entity.pdbx_description
1 polymer ?
#
loop_
_entity_poly.entity_id
_entity_poly.type
_entity_poly.pdbx_seq_one_letter_code
_entity_poly.pdbx_strand_id
1 'polypeptide(L)'
;MAGLISPGLTDACDRWLAELQAVGGRTANTIEAYRTDLLAFFAFLQEYEAEALGTAHIARLDTAAMRSWMAHERARGLGPRSLARALSAVKGFAAWMGARDGFDPSAVLMTRSPRFQKKLPRPLAEDAARAMIGAVELQSLTNWVAARDAAVVTLLYGCGLRISEALSLAGRDLPLGETLRIVGKGGKERIVPVIPA
;
A
#
# COMPACT_ATOMS: atom_id res chain seq x y z
N MET A 1 -21.29 -5.51 -23.11
CA MET A 1 -20.69 -6.84 -22.86
C MET A 1 -19.32 -6.62 -22.27
N ALA A 2 -19.15 -6.84 -20.96
CA ALA A 2 -17.83 -6.77 -20.33
C ALA A 2 -16.98 -7.89 -20.93
N GLY A 3 -15.96 -7.54 -21.71
CA GLY A 3 -14.96 -8.54 -22.11
C GLY A 3 -14.32 -9.10 -20.84
N LEU A 4 -13.86 -10.35 -20.86
CA LEU A 4 -13.09 -10.87 -19.75
C LEU A 4 -11.61 -10.54 -19.97
N ILE A 5 -10.91 -10.18 -18.88
CA ILE A 5 -9.45 -10.25 -18.83
C ILE A 5 -9.08 -11.69 -19.19
N SER A 6 -8.21 -11.87 -20.19
CA SER A 6 -7.86 -13.22 -20.65
C SER A 6 -7.25 -14.05 -19.50
N PRO A 7 -7.50 -15.37 -19.45
CA PRO A 7 -6.89 -16.25 -18.45
C PRO A 7 -5.36 -16.15 -18.41
N GLY A 8 -4.72 -15.97 -19.57
CA GLY A 8 -3.27 -15.82 -19.67
C GLY A 8 -2.75 -14.53 -19.04
N LEU A 9 -3.49 -13.42 -19.13
CA LEU A 9 -3.11 -12.17 -18.48
C LEU A 9 -3.31 -12.23 -16.96
N THR A 10 -4.39 -12.88 -16.50
CA THR A 10 -4.63 -13.14 -15.07
C THR A 10 -3.52 -14.00 -14.49
N ASP A 11 -3.18 -15.11 -15.14
CA ASP A 11 -2.08 -15.99 -14.71
C ASP A 11 -0.72 -15.27 -14.68
N ALA A 12 -0.42 -14.45 -15.70
CA ALA A 12 0.80 -13.64 -15.71
C ALA A 12 0.86 -12.67 -14.52
N CYS A 13 -0.27 -12.01 -14.20
CA CYS A 13 -0.39 -11.12 -13.04
C CYS A 13 -0.14 -11.89 -11.73
N ASP A 14 -0.79 -13.04 -11.55
CA ASP A 14 -0.64 -13.87 -10.35
C ASP A 14 0.79 -14.37 -10.16
N ARG A 15 1.44 -14.84 -11.23
CA ARG A 15 2.84 -15.26 -11.19
C ARG A 15 3.77 -14.13 -10.81
N TRP A 16 3.61 -12.95 -11.41
CA TRP A 16 4.43 -11.79 -11.06
C TRP A 16 4.27 -11.38 -9.58
N LEU A 17 3.03 -11.34 -9.09
CA LEU A 17 2.75 -11.01 -7.69
C LEU A 17 3.33 -12.06 -6.72
N ALA A 18 3.25 -13.34 -7.06
CA ALA A 18 3.86 -14.42 -6.29
C ALA A 18 5.40 -14.29 -6.24
N GLU A 19 6.04 -13.97 -7.37
CA GLU A 19 7.48 -13.73 -7.45
C GLU A 19 7.91 -12.51 -6.61
N LEU A 20 7.15 -11.41 -6.64
CA LEU A 20 7.41 -10.24 -5.79
C LEU A 20 7.36 -10.59 -4.30
N GLN A 21 6.49 -11.50 -3.91
CA GLN A 21 6.37 -11.95 -2.53
C GLN A 21 7.52 -12.88 -2.16
N ALA A 22 7.79 -13.89 -2.98
CA ALA A 22 8.76 -14.95 -2.70
C ALA A 22 10.22 -14.45 -2.79
N VAL A 23 10.55 -13.71 -3.84
CA VAL A 23 11.93 -13.26 -4.12
C VAL A 23 12.14 -11.83 -3.63
N GLY A 24 11.15 -10.95 -3.82
CA GLY A 24 11.25 -9.53 -3.49
C GLY A 24 10.95 -9.18 -2.03
N GLY A 25 10.54 -10.16 -1.21
CA GLY A 25 10.18 -9.96 0.20
C GLY A 25 9.06 -8.94 0.42
N ARG A 26 8.19 -8.74 -0.58
CA ARG A 26 7.08 -7.77 -0.48
C ARG A 26 6.02 -8.29 0.49
N THR A 27 5.49 -7.39 1.31
CA THR A 27 4.44 -7.73 2.27
C THR A 27 3.12 -8.05 1.57
N ALA A 28 2.28 -8.89 2.19
CA ALA A 28 0.94 -9.21 1.68
C ALA A 28 0.13 -7.95 1.34
N ASN A 29 0.17 -6.92 2.20
CA ASN A 29 -0.51 -5.64 1.92
C ASN A 29 0.00 -4.94 0.64
N THR A 30 1.28 -5.08 0.31
CA THR A 30 1.82 -4.53 -0.94
C THR A 30 1.33 -5.31 -2.15
N ILE A 31 1.26 -6.64 -2.03
CA ILE A 31 0.75 -7.54 -3.07
C ILE A 31 -0.71 -7.25 -3.38
N GLU A 32 -1.57 -7.19 -2.35
CA GLU A 32 -2.99 -6.87 -2.52
C GLU A 32 -3.22 -5.47 -3.12
N ALA A 33 -2.40 -4.51 -2.71
CA ALA A 33 -2.45 -3.16 -3.24
C ALA A 33 -2.05 -3.12 -4.73
N TYR A 34 -1.03 -3.88 -5.14
CA TYR A 34 -0.61 -3.99 -6.54
C TYR A 34 -1.61 -4.79 -7.39
N ARG A 35 -2.17 -5.88 -6.85
CA ARG A 35 -3.26 -6.64 -7.48
C ARG A 35 -4.42 -5.73 -7.83
N THR A 36 -4.90 -4.96 -6.84
CA THR A 36 -6.01 -4.02 -7.03
C THR A 36 -5.70 -2.98 -8.11
N ASP A 37 -4.49 -2.39 -8.07
CA ASP A 37 -4.07 -1.39 -9.06
C ASP A 37 -3.98 -1.98 -10.48
N LEU A 38 -3.45 -3.20 -10.62
CA LEU A 38 -3.33 -3.87 -11.91
C LEU A 38 -4.69 -4.27 -12.48
N LEU A 39 -5.60 -4.79 -11.66
CA LEU A 39 -6.95 -5.12 -12.10
C LEU A 39 -7.71 -3.87 -12.58
N ALA A 40 -7.56 -2.75 -11.87
CA ALA A 40 -8.13 -1.47 -12.31
C ALA A 40 -7.51 -1.00 -13.64
N PHE A 41 -6.20 -1.17 -13.82
CA PHE A 41 -5.53 -0.87 -15.09
C PHE A 41 -6.02 -1.75 -16.24
N PHE A 42 -6.18 -3.05 -16.02
CA PHE A 42 -6.69 -3.99 -17.03
C PHE A 42 -8.14 -3.67 -17.41
N ALA A 43 -8.98 -3.32 -16.43
CA ALA A 43 -10.35 -2.87 -16.70
C ALA A 43 -10.36 -1.61 -17.59
N PHE A 44 -9.50 -0.63 -17.31
CA PHE A 44 -9.35 0.54 -18.17
C PHE A 44 -8.92 0.17 -19.59
N LEU A 45 -7.90 -0.69 -19.76
CA LEU A 45 -7.40 -1.04 -21.10
C LEU A 45 -8.46 -1.73 -21.95
N GLN A 46 -9.26 -2.60 -21.34
CA GLN A 46 -10.38 -3.22 -22.02
C GLN A 46 -11.40 -2.18 -22.54
N GLU A 47 -11.77 -1.21 -21.72
CA GLU A 47 -12.66 -0.14 -22.15
C GLU A 47 -12.02 0.73 -23.24
N TYR A 48 -10.71 0.98 -23.13
CA TYR A 48 -9.96 1.83 -24.06
C TYR A 48 -9.78 1.21 -25.45
N GLU A 49 -9.52 -0.10 -25.53
CA GLU A 49 -9.29 -0.80 -26.79
C GLU A 49 -10.57 -1.38 -27.41
N ALA A 50 -11.66 -1.46 -26.64
CA ALA A 50 -12.93 -2.07 -27.03
C ALA A 50 -12.80 -3.54 -27.49
N GLU A 51 -11.78 -4.25 -27.03
CA GLU A 51 -11.45 -5.64 -27.37
C GLU A 51 -11.14 -6.49 -26.13
N ALA A 52 -11.01 -7.81 -26.33
CA ALA A 52 -10.63 -8.73 -25.26
C ALA A 52 -9.16 -8.56 -24.88
N LEU A 53 -8.88 -8.23 -23.62
CA LEU A 53 -7.54 -7.91 -23.16
C LEU A 53 -6.70 -9.17 -22.90
N GLY A 54 -5.63 -9.31 -23.67
CA GLY A 54 -4.60 -10.35 -23.58
C GLY A 54 -3.19 -9.83 -23.35
N THR A 55 -2.24 -10.72 -23.07
CA THR A 55 -0.81 -10.38 -22.82
C THR A 55 -0.18 -9.57 -23.97
N ALA A 56 -0.56 -9.85 -25.21
CA ALA A 56 -0.08 -9.13 -26.40
C ALA A 56 -0.43 -7.63 -26.39
N HIS A 57 -1.48 -7.22 -25.68
CA HIS A 57 -1.87 -5.80 -25.58
C HIS A 57 -0.88 -5.03 -24.72
N ILE A 58 -0.37 -5.66 -23.65
CA ILE A 58 0.64 -5.03 -22.78
C ILE A 58 1.93 -4.72 -23.57
N ALA A 59 2.29 -5.58 -24.52
CA ALA A 59 3.45 -5.38 -25.40
C ALA A 59 3.26 -4.23 -26.41
N ARG A 60 2.01 -3.82 -26.69
CA ARG A 60 1.68 -2.74 -27.64
C ARG A 60 1.34 -1.42 -26.95
N LEU A 61 1.42 -1.36 -25.61
CA LEU A 61 1.12 -0.13 -24.87
C LEU A 61 2.06 0.99 -25.31
N ASP A 62 1.47 2.10 -25.71
CA ASP A 62 2.18 3.29 -26.08
C ASP A 62 2.02 4.41 -25.03
N THR A 63 2.65 5.55 -25.30
CA THR A 63 2.56 6.71 -24.40
C THR A 63 1.16 7.34 -24.38
N ALA A 64 0.34 7.14 -25.42
CA ALA A 64 -1.01 7.67 -25.49
C ALA A 64 -1.94 6.90 -24.54
N ALA A 65 -1.91 5.56 -24.59
CA ALA A 65 -2.65 4.69 -23.69
C ALA A 65 -2.31 4.97 -22.23
N MET A 66 -1.02 5.11 -21.90
CA MET A 66 -0.58 5.44 -20.53
C MET A 66 -1.09 6.82 -20.07
N ARG A 67 -1.08 7.83 -20.93
CA ARG A 67 -1.64 9.15 -20.59
C ARG A 67 -3.15 9.10 -20.40
N SER A 68 -3.86 8.39 -21.28
CA SER A 68 -5.32 8.20 -21.20
C SER A 68 -5.70 7.50 -19.91
N TRP A 69 -5.00 6.43 -19.53
CA TRP A 69 -5.20 5.73 -18.26
C TRP A 69 -5.01 6.66 -17.06
N MET A 70 -3.89 7.39 -17.02
CA MET A 70 -3.61 8.31 -15.91
C MET A 70 -4.62 9.46 -15.84
N ALA A 71 -5.21 9.89 -16.97
CA ALA A 71 -6.28 10.86 -16.99
C ALA A 71 -7.59 10.26 -16.46
N HIS A 72 -7.93 9.05 -16.89
CA HIS A 72 -9.09 8.28 -16.42
C HIS A 72 -9.05 8.08 -14.90
N GLU A 73 -7.94 7.62 -14.34
CA GLU A 73 -7.80 7.42 -12.89
C GLU A 73 -7.95 8.73 -12.09
N ARG A 74 -7.44 9.84 -12.62
CA ARG A 74 -7.66 11.16 -12.00
C ARG A 74 -9.12 11.59 -12.06
N ALA A 75 -9.80 11.34 -13.19
CA ALA A 75 -11.22 11.64 -13.34
C ALA A 75 -12.09 10.81 -12.39
N ARG A 76 -11.66 9.59 -12.05
CA ARG A 76 -12.25 8.76 -10.99
C ARG A 76 -11.95 9.23 -9.56
N GLY A 77 -11.18 10.31 -9.40
CA GLY A 77 -10.82 10.87 -8.10
C GLY A 77 -9.59 10.24 -7.44
N LEU A 78 -8.81 9.44 -8.17
CA LEU A 78 -7.60 8.83 -7.61
C LEU A 78 -6.55 9.91 -7.29
N GLY A 79 -6.21 10.04 -6.01
CA GLY A 79 -5.24 11.02 -5.55
C GLY A 79 -3.83 10.79 -6.11
N PRO A 80 -2.98 11.83 -6.22
CA PRO A 80 -1.63 11.73 -6.82
C PRO A 80 -0.72 10.67 -6.21
N ARG A 81 -0.78 10.45 -4.89
CA ARG A 81 0.03 9.39 -4.22
C ARG A 81 -0.43 8.00 -4.62
N SER A 82 -1.74 7.78 -4.68
CA SER A 82 -2.34 6.51 -5.08
C SER A 82 -2.05 6.23 -6.55
N LEU A 83 -2.15 7.25 -7.43
CA LEU A 83 -1.80 7.11 -8.83
C LEU A 83 -0.31 6.82 -9.05
N ALA A 84 0.59 7.41 -8.26
CA ALA A 84 2.02 7.08 -8.32
C ALA A 84 2.31 5.63 -7.91
N ARG A 85 1.59 5.11 -6.91
CA ARG A 85 1.67 3.70 -6.50
C ARG A 85 1.13 2.78 -7.60
N ALA A 86 -0.03 3.09 -8.17
CA ALA A 86 -0.62 2.33 -9.28
C ALA A 86 0.33 2.28 -10.49
N LEU A 87 0.92 3.42 -10.86
CA LEU A 87 1.91 3.47 -11.93
C LEU A 87 3.15 2.63 -11.61
N SER A 88 3.55 2.52 -10.34
CA SER A 88 4.66 1.65 -9.94
C SER A 88 4.32 0.17 -10.13
N ALA A 89 3.09 -0.23 -9.83
CA ALA A 89 2.61 -1.59 -10.09
C ALA A 89 2.59 -1.89 -11.60
N VAL A 90 2.01 -1.00 -12.41
CA VAL A 90 1.95 -1.15 -13.87
C VAL A 90 3.34 -1.24 -14.50
N LYS A 91 4.28 -0.36 -14.10
CA LYS A 91 5.66 -0.40 -14.58
C LYS A 91 6.38 -1.69 -14.20
N GLY A 92 6.24 -2.14 -12.95
CA GLY A 92 6.86 -3.37 -12.49
C GLY A 92 6.36 -4.59 -13.26
N PHE A 93 5.05 -4.66 -13.49
CA PHE A 93 4.44 -5.74 -14.25
C PHE A 93 4.85 -5.73 -15.73
N ALA A 94 4.83 -4.56 -16.37
CA ALA A 94 5.26 -4.42 -17.77
C ALA A 94 6.75 -4.73 -17.95
N ALA A 95 7.62 -4.31 -17.03
CA ALA A 95 9.05 -4.66 -17.04
C ALA A 95 9.25 -6.18 -16.92
N TRP A 96 8.54 -6.82 -15.99
CA TRP A 96 8.61 -8.26 -15.78
C TRP A 96 8.14 -9.04 -17.01
N MET A 97 7.00 -8.65 -17.62
CA MET A 97 6.53 -9.29 -18.85
C MET A 97 7.47 -9.04 -20.02
N GLY A 98 8.02 -7.83 -20.17
CA GLY A 98 8.99 -7.52 -21.23
C GLY A 98 10.24 -8.39 -21.14
N ALA A 99 10.76 -8.59 -19.93
CA ALA A 99 11.90 -9.47 -19.68
C ALA A 99 11.59 -10.96 -19.95
N ARG A 100 10.36 -11.40 -19.64
CA ARG A 100 9.92 -12.80 -19.81
C ARG A 100 9.58 -13.15 -21.25
N ASP A 101 8.87 -12.26 -21.94
CA ASP A 101 8.23 -12.52 -23.25
C ASP A 101 8.97 -11.83 -24.41
N GLY A 102 10.03 -11.05 -24.13
CA GLY A 102 10.94 -10.52 -25.15
C GLY A 102 10.44 -9.30 -25.92
N PHE A 103 9.72 -8.39 -25.28
CA PHE A 103 9.30 -7.10 -25.86
C PHE A 103 9.87 -5.91 -25.10
N ASP A 104 9.89 -4.74 -25.73
CA ASP A 104 10.35 -3.49 -25.12
C ASP A 104 9.22 -2.77 -24.34
N PRO A 105 9.28 -2.67 -22.99
CA PRO A 105 8.28 -1.99 -22.19
C PRO A 105 8.55 -0.48 -22.03
N SER A 106 9.49 0.11 -22.78
CA SER A 106 9.97 1.49 -22.58
C SER A 106 8.87 2.55 -22.54
N ALA A 107 7.83 2.43 -23.38
CA ALA A 107 6.70 3.36 -23.37
C ALA A 107 6.01 3.44 -21.98
N VAL A 108 5.83 2.30 -21.33
CA VAL A 108 5.28 2.21 -19.97
C VAL A 108 6.29 2.74 -18.95
N LEU A 109 7.56 2.30 -19.04
CA LEU A 109 8.61 2.65 -18.07
C LEU A 109 8.96 4.14 -18.06
N MET A 110 8.88 4.81 -19.21
CA MET A 110 9.15 6.24 -19.35
C MET A 110 7.99 7.14 -18.90
N THR A 111 6.80 6.57 -18.62
CA THR A 111 5.64 7.33 -18.15
C THR A 111 5.96 8.05 -16.83
N ARG A 112 5.75 9.37 -16.78
CA ARG A 112 6.12 10.18 -15.61
C ARG A 112 5.10 10.06 -14.48
N SER A 113 5.58 9.77 -13.28
CA SER A 113 4.74 9.77 -12.08
C SER A 113 4.18 11.17 -11.79
N PRO A 114 2.94 11.27 -11.27
CA PRO A 114 2.38 12.54 -10.85
C PRO A 114 3.22 13.13 -9.73
N ARG A 115 3.49 14.43 -9.80
CA ARG A 115 4.12 15.15 -8.69
C ARG A 115 3.11 15.33 -7.57
N PHE A 116 3.56 15.15 -6.34
CA PHE A 116 2.78 15.49 -5.16
C PHE A 116 3.68 16.13 -4.11
N GLN A 117 3.16 17.15 -3.44
CA GLN A 117 3.88 17.78 -2.35
C GLN A 117 3.91 16.84 -1.14
N LYS A 118 5.10 16.68 -0.56
CA LYS A 118 5.23 16.08 0.77
C LYS A 118 4.52 17.01 1.74
N LYS A 119 3.50 16.52 2.44
CA LYS A 119 2.91 17.27 3.54
C LYS A 119 3.96 17.40 4.62
N LEU A 120 4.12 18.60 5.17
CA LEU A 120 4.92 18.76 6.38
C LEU A 120 4.27 17.95 7.51
N PRO A 121 5.06 17.29 8.37
CA PRO A 121 4.54 16.75 9.62
C PRO A 121 3.76 17.83 10.36
N ARG A 122 2.56 17.50 10.81
CA ARG A 122 1.80 18.38 11.71
C ARG A 122 2.07 17.87 13.13
N PRO A 123 2.95 18.52 13.89
CA PRO A 123 3.24 18.06 15.25
C PRO A 123 1.97 18.14 16.08
N LEU A 124 1.77 17.14 16.94
CA LEU A 124 0.68 17.11 17.90
C LEU A 124 1.20 17.78 19.18
N ALA A 125 0.49 18.79 19.67
CA ALA A 125 0.81 19.41 20.95
C ALA A 125 0.50 18.45 22.12
N GLU A 126 1.22 18.58 23.23
CA GLU A 126 1.10 17.64 24.35
C GLU A 126 -0.30 17.66 24.97
N ASP A 127 -0.89 18.84 25.13
CA ASP A 127 -2.25 19.04 25.60
C ASP A 127 -3.28 18.39 24.67
N ALA A 128 -3.10 18.54 23.36
CA ALA A 128 -3.94 17.89 22.36
C ALA A 128 -3.79 16.36 22.38
N ALA A 129 -2.59 15.83 22.63
CA ALA A 129 -2.37 14.40 22.79
C ALA A 129 -3.08 13.85 24.03
N ARG A 130 -2.97 14.54 25.17
CA ARG A 130 -3.65 14.18 26.42
C ARG A 130 -5.16 14.22 26.28
N ALA A 131 -5.70 15.27 25.66
CA ALA A 131 -7.13 15.40 25.38
C ALA A 131 -7.63 14.28 24.46
N MET A 132 -6.84 13.90 23.45
CA MET A 132 -7.19 12.83 22.52
C MET A 132 -7.21 11.45 23.21
N ILE A 133 -6.23 11.15 24.08
CA ILE A 133 -6.23 9.92 24.89
C ILE A 133 -7.47 9.87 25.80
N GLY A 134 -7.77 10.97 26.51
CA GLY A 134 -8.96 11.04 27.36
C GLY A 134 -10.27 10.89 26.58
N ALA A 135 -10.34 11.41 25.36
CA ALA A 135 -11.52 11.24 24.51
C ALA A 135 -11.70 9.80 24.01
N VAL A 136 -10.61 9.06 23.79
CA VAL A 136 -10.64 7.66 23.31
C VAL A 136 -11.27 6.74 24.36
N GLU A 137 -10.98 6.94 25.65
CA GLU A 137 -11.60 6.16 26.73
C GLU A 137 -13.13 6.28 26.75
N LEU A 138 -13.68 7.40 26.27
CA LEU A 138 -15.12 7.67 26.24
C LEU A 138 -15.83 7.09 25.01
N GLN A 139 -15.11 6.52 24.03
CA GLN A 139 -15.70 6.04 22.78
C GLN A 139 -16.37 4.66 22.90
N SER A 140 -16.12 3.92 23.98
CA SER A 140 -16.69 2.60 24.21
C SER A 140 -17.28 2.47 25.60
N LEU A 141 -18.51 1.96 25.68
CA LEU A 141 -19.16 1.60 26.95
C LEU A 141 -18.61 0.29 27.55
N THR A 142 -17.78 -0.43 26.80
CA THR A 142 -17.17 -1.67 27.26
C THR A 142 -15.80 -1.37 27.85
N ASN A 143 -15.68 -1.43 29.19
CA ASN A 143 -14.50 -0.99 29.94
C ASN A 143 -13.16 -1.50 29.40
N TRP A 144 -13.04 -2.79 29.06
CA TRP A 144 -11.79 -3.35 28.56
C TRP A 144 -11.43 -2.84 27.14
N VAL A 145 -12.44 -2.51 26.32
CA VAL A 145 -12.23 -1.94 24.98
C VAL A 145 -11.72 -0.51 25.11
N ALA A 146 -12.35 0.29 25.98
CA ALA A 146 -11.89 1.65 26.28
C ALA A 146 -10.44 1.66 26.78
N ALA A 147 -10.12 0.80 27.76
CA ALA A 147 -8.76 0.65 28.28
C ALA A 147 -7.76 0.20 27.20
N ARG A 148 -8.15 -0.74 26.32
CA ARG A 148 -7.31 -1.18 25.19
C ARG A 148 -7.02 -0.03 24.23
N ASP A 149 -8.05 0.71 23.82
CA ASP A 149 -7.90 1.76 22.82
C ASP A 149 -7.04 2.92 23.35
N ALA A 150 -7.23 3.29 24.63
CA ALA A 150 -6.38 4.25 25.32
C ALA A 150 -4.93 3.77 25.44
N ALA A 151 -4.71 2.50 25.80
CA ALA A 151 -3.38 1.91 25.87
C ALA A 151 -2.69 1.89 24.50
N VAL A 152 -3.41 1.51 23.42
CA VAL A 152 -2.87 1.54 22.05
C VAL A 152 -2.44 2.95 21.67
N VAL A 153 -3.30 3.95 21.85
CA VAL A 153 -2.99 5.34 21.52
C VAL A 153 -1.81 5.86 22.36
N THR A 154 -1.75 5.52 23.64
CA THR A 154 -0.63 5.86 24.53
C THR A 154 0.68 5.26 24.04
N LEU A 155 0.69 4.00 23.58
CA LEU A 155 1.88 3.37 22.99
C LEU A 155 2.30 4.03 21.67
N LEU A 156 1.36 4.45 20.83
CA LEU A 156 1.67 5.18 19.59
C LEU A 156 2.33 6.52 19.88
N TYR A 157 1.78 7.29 20.83
CA TYR A 157 2.29 8.61 21.19
C TYR A 157 3.56 8.53 22.05
N GLY A 158 3.51 7.81 23.17
CA GLY A 158 4.58 7.74 24.17
C GLY A 158 5.77 6.88 23.76
N CYS A 159 5.55 5.76 23.06
CA CYS A 159 6.63 4.85 22.65
C CYS A 159 7.01 5.01 21.16
N GLY A 160 6.29 5.86 20.40
CA GLY A 160 6.53 6.04 18.97
C GLY A 160 6.32 4.78 18.14
N LEU A 161 5.42 3.89 18.58
CA LEU A 161 5.09 2.68 17.85
C LEU A 161 4.26 3.01 16.61
N ARG A 162 4.41 2.20 15.55
CA ARG A 162 3.43 2.15 14.46
C ARG A 162 2.22 1.35 14.92
N ILE A 163 1.04 1.63 14.34
CA ILE A 163 -0.20 0.90 14.70
C ILE A 163 -0.06 -0.62 14.65
N SER A 164 0.58 -1.16 13.61
CA SER A 164 0.81 -2.60 13.51
C SER A 164 1.76 -3.13 14.58
N GLU A 165 2.72 -2.32 15.03
CA GLU A 165 3.68 -2.70 16.08
C GLU A 165 2.97 -2.75 17.44
N ALA A 166 2.16 -1.73 17.77
CA ALA A 166 1.35 -1.70 18.99
C ALA A 166 0.34 -2.86 19.05
N LEU A 167 -0.33 -3.16 17.94
CA LEU A 167 -1.29 -4.27 17.85
C LEU A 167 -0.65 -5.67 17.86
N SER A 168 0.69 -5.75 17.69
CA SER A 168 1.41 -7.03 17.72
C SER A 168 1.93 -7.40 19.11
N LEU A 169 1.83 -6.49 20.10
CA LEU A 169 2.15 -6.80 21.49
C LEU A 169 1.20 -7.87 22.03
N ALA A 170 1.76 -8.82 22.75
CA ALA A 170 1.05 -9.95 23.33
C ALA A 170 1.17 -9.94 24.85
N GLY A 171 0.30 -10.68 25.54
CA GLY A 171 0.33 -10.76 27.01
C GLY A 171 1.66 -11.25 27.59
N ARG A 172 2.45 -12.02 26.81
CA ARG A 172 3.82 -12.44 27.18
C ARG A 172 4.83 -11.30 27.28
N ASP A 173 4.52 -10.15 26.69
CA ASP A 173 5.38 -8.96 26.73
C ASP A 173 5.16 -8.16 28.03
N LEU A 174 4.20 -8.58 28.87
CA LEU A 174 3.94 -7.98 30.17
C LEU A 174 4.75 -8.65 31.30
N PRO A 175 5.18 -7.88 32.30
CA PRO A 175 5.07 -6.41 32.40
C PRO A 175 6.01 -5.71 31.40
N LEU A 176 5.58 -4.56 30.85
CA LEU A 176 6.44 -3.75 30.00
C LEU A 176 7.60 -3.21 30.86
N GLY A 177 8.85 -3.46 30.44
CA GLY A 177 10.03 -2.88 31.09
C GLY A 177 10.27 -1.43 30.68
N GLU A 178 11.43 -0.87 31.03
CA GLU A 178 11.85 0.48 30.61
C GLU A 178 12.02 0.63 29.09
N THR A 179 12.15 -0.51 28.39
CA THR A 179 12.28 -0.55 26.93
C THR A 179 11.51 -1.70 26.32
N LEU A 180 11.14 -1.56 25.05
CA LEU A 180 10.54 -2.60 24.22
C LEU A 180 11.40 -2.86 22.98
N ARG A 181 11.61 -4.14 22.67
CA ARG A 181 12.19 -4.56 21.40
C ARG A 181 11.08 -4.76 20.37
N ILE A 182 11.11 -3.99 19.30
CA ILE A 182 10.07 -3.94 18.28
C ILE A 182 10.64 -4.35 16.92
N VAL A 183 10.00 -5.31 16.28
CA VAL A 183 10.26 -5.68 14.89
C VAL A 183 9.38 -4.83 13.99
N GLY A 184 9.98 -3.85 13.31
CA GLY A 184 9.28 -2.92 12.43
C GLY A 184 9.21 -3.38 10.97
N LYS A 185 8.81 -2.44 10.10
CA LYS A 185 8.68 -2.67 8.66
C LYS A 185 10.00 -3.21 8.06
N GLY A 186 9.89 -4.30 7.31
CA GLY A 186 11.03 -4.96 6.66
C GLY A 186 11.86 -5.85 7.59
N GLY A 187 11.30 -6.28 8.72
CA GLY A 187 11.98 -7.15 9.68
C GLY A 187 13.07 -6.44 10.51
N LYS A 188 13.09 -5.10 10.48
CA LYS A 188 14.12 -4.32 11.18
C LYS A 188 13.76 -4.17 12.65
N GLU A 189 14.64 -4.63 13.52
CA GLU A 189 14.49 -4.48 14.96
C GLU A 189 14.93 -3.09 15.43
N ARG A 190 14.23 -2.54 16.43
CA ARG A 190 14.67 -1.38 17.20
C ARG A 190 14.24 -1.51 18.64
N ILE A 191 15.01 -0.89 19.53
CA ILE A 191 14.64 -0.72 20.94
C ILE A 191 14.00 0.65 21.09
N VAL A 192 12.84 0.71 21.76
CA VAL A 192 12.15 1.96 22.08
C VAL A 192 12.00 2.09 23.59
N PRO A 193 12.13 3.29 24.17
CA PRO A 193 11.83 3.50 25.58
C PRO A 193 10.32 3.38 25.82
N VAL A 194 9.95 2.86 26.99
CA VAL A 194 8.58 2.93 27.52
C VAL A 194 8.53 4.09 28.50
N ILE A 195 7.80 5.13 28.14
CA ILE A 195 7.63 6.29 29.02
C ILE A 195 6.59 5.93 30.09
N PRO A 196 6.89 6.15 31.38
CA PRO A 196 5.89 6.01 32.44
C PRO A 196 4.66 6.86 32.15
N ALA A 197 3.48 6.30 32.40
CA ALA A 197 2.20 6.99 32.22
C ALA A 197 1.98 8.06 33.31
#